data_AF-A0A7X4XN16-F1
#
_entry.id   AF-A0A7X4XN16-F1
#
_cell.length_a   1.000
_cell.length_b   1.000
_cell.length_c   1.000
_cell.angle_alpha   90.00
_cell.angle_beta   90.00
_cell.angle_gamma   90.00
#
_symmetry.space_group_name_H-M   'P 1'
#
loop_
_entity.id
_entity.type
_entity.pdbx_description
1 polymer ?
#
loop_
_entity_poly.entity_id
_entity_poly.type
_entity_poly.pdbx_seq_one_letter_code
_entity_poly.pdbx_strand_id
1 'polypeptide(L)'
;PWWAVGASLIAANISAEQFIGMSGSGFSIGLAIASYEWMAAITLIIVGKYFLPIFIDKGIYTIPEFVEKRFNKNLKTILAVFWIALYVFVNLTSVLYLGGLALETILGIPLMYSIAGLALFALVYSIYGGLSAVVWTDVIQIFFLVLGGLLTTYMAVGFIGGNEGWFSGLSQMVDAAPNHFEMILDQSNPQYMNLPGIAVLIGGLWVANLYYWGFNQYIIQRTLAAKSIQEAQKGILFAAFLKLIVPFLVVIPGIAAYVITNSPELMANMGELAMHNIPTAAHADKAYPWLTQFLPVGLKGVVFAALAAAIVSSLASMLNSTATIFTMDIYKAYIAPQTGDHKLVNVGRITAIVALFIACLIAPMLGGIGQAFQYIQEYTGLVSPGILAVFLLGLFWKKTTSKGAITGVVLSIPFALFLKFMPINMPFMDQMLYTLLFTIVVIAFTSLSTSVNDDDPKGITLTSSMFVTTKGFNIAAYAITIILAVLYTIFW
;
A
#
# COMPACT_ATOMS: atom_id res chain seq x y z
N PRO A 1 -23.06 5.21 0.86
CA PRO A 1 -23.23 5.49 2.31
C PRO A 1 -21.87 5.43 2.98
N TRP A 2 -21.66 6.10 4.12
CA TRP A 2 -20.36 6.23 4.78
C TRP A 2 -19.67 4.89 5.03
N TRP A 3 -20.38 3.86 5.50
CA TRP A 3 -19.80 2.54 5.79
C TRP A 3 -19.28 1.86 4.53
N ALA A 4 -19.98 2.02 3.40
CA ALA A 4 -19.56 1.46 2.12
C ALA A 4 -18.31 2.17 1.58
N VAL A 5 -18.17 3.49 1.81
CA VAL A 5 -16.96 4.24 1.45
C VAL A 5 -15.77 3.71 2.25
N GLY A 6 -15.91 3.61 3.58
CA GLY A 6 -14.82 3.14 4.43
C GLY A 6 -14.45 1.68 4.18
N ALA A 7 -15.44 0.79 4.04
CA ALA A 7 -15.20 -0.61 3.69
C ALA A 7 -14.52 -0.74 2.31
N SER A 8 -14.92 0.08 1.32
CA SER A 8 -14.32 0.10 -0.01
C SER A 8 -12.87 0.62 -0.02
N LEU A 9 -12.51 1.53 0.88
CA LEU A 9 -11.12 1.98 1.06
C LEU A 9 -10.24 0.87 1.62
N ILE A 10 -10.74 0.17 2.65
CA ILE A 10 -10.03 -0.97 3.24
C ILE A 10 -9.95 -2.13 2.26
N ALA A 11 -11.03 -2.40 1.51
CA ALA A 11 -11.07 -3.37 0.43
C ALA A 11 -9.90 -3.24 -0.53
N ALA A 12 -9.70 -2.02 -1.03
CA ALA A 12 -8.71 -1.72 -2.03
C ALA A 12 -7.28 -1.78 -1.48
N ASN A 13 -7.11 -1.69 -0.16
CA ASN A 13 -5.82 -1.80 0.49
C ASN A 13 -5.49 -3.24 0.93
N ILE A 14 -6.50 -4.03 1.30
CA ILE A 14 -6.32 -5.44 1.66
C ILE A 14 -6.11 -6.25 0.37
N SER A 15 -4.83 -6.49 0.05
CA SER A 15 -4.38 -7.25 -1.11
C SER A 15 -3.35 -8.31 -0.70
N ALA A 16 -2.75 -8.99 -1.68
CA ALA A 16 -1.65 -9.94 -1.46
C ALA A 16 -0.44 -9.29 -0.78
N GLU A 17 -0.15 -8.03 -1.09
CA GLU A 17 0.91 -7.23 -0.45
C GLU A 17 0.71 -7.21 1.07
N GLN A 18 -0.55 -7.08 1.50
CA GLN A 18 -0.88 -6.95 2.92
C GLN A 18 -0.94 -8.32 3.57
N PHE A 19 -1.72 -9.26 3.02
CA PHE A 19 -1.86 -10.58 3.65
C PHE A 19 -0.56 -11.38 3.68
N ILE A 20 0.20 -11.37 2.58
CA ILE A 20 1.40 -12.20 2.43
C ILE A 20 2.63 -11.40 2.80
N GLY A 21 2.83 -10.22 2.18
CA GLY A 21 4.02 -9.40 2.39
C GLY A 21 4.11 -8.80 3.80
N MET A 22 3.00 -8.30 4.34
CA MET A 22 2.99 -7.76 5.71
C MET A 22 3.11 -8.86 6.76
N SER A 23 2.58 -10.06 6.49
CA SER A 23 2.81 -11.23 7.36
C SER A 23 4.26 -11.69 7.30
N GLY A 24 4.90 -11.65 6.13
CA GLY A 24 6.34 -11.89 6.01
C GLY A 24 7.16 -10.87 6.79
N SER A 25 6.76 -9.60 6.75
CA SER A 25 7.39 -8.56 7.60
C SER A 25 7.09 -8.76 9.08
N GLY A 26 5.90 -9.25 9.45
CA GLY A 26 5.57 -9.65 10.82
C GLY A 26 6.41 -10.84 11.30
N PHE A 27 6.80 -11.74 10.40
CA PHE A 27 7.73 -12.84 10.70
C PHE A 27 9.17 -12.33 10.92
N SER A 28 9.64 -11.40 10.08
CA SER A 28 11.02 -10.89 10.17
C SER A 28 11.25 -9.79 11.21
N ILE A 29 10.27 -8.91 11.40
CA ILE A 29 10.38 -7.69 12.21
C ILE A 29 9.46 -7.75 13.43
N GLY A 30 8.24 -8.26 13.24
CA GLY A 30 7.22 -8.28 14.29
C GLY A 30 6.25 -7.10 14.21
N LEU A 31 5.68 -6.74 15.36
CA LEU A 31 4.60 -5.77 15.50
C LEU A 31 4.99 -4.36 15.07
N ALA A 32 6.29 -4.00 15.08
CA ALA A 32 6.76 -2.71 14.57
C ALA A 32 6.22 -2.37 13.17
N ILE A 33 6.05 -3.37 12.29
CA ILE A 33 5.52 -3.14 10.93
C ILE A 33 4.06 -2.64 10.94
N ALA A 34 3.30 -2.90 12.01
CA ALA A 34 1.95 -2.38 12.21
C ALA A 34 1.90 -0.85 12.16
N SER A 35 3.05 -0.17 12.35
CA SER A 35 3.18 1.27 12.18
C SER A 35 2.66 1.77 10.82
N TYR A 36 2.83 1.00 9.74
CA TYR A 36 2.27 1.36 8.42
C TYR A 36 0.75 1.52 8.47
N GLU A 37 0.06 0.63 9.18
CA GLU A 37 -1.40 0.63 9.31
C GLU A 37 -1.87 1.65 10.35
N TRP A 38 -1.22 1.69 11.51
CA TRP A 38 -1.56 2.58 12.61
C TRP A 38 -1.33 4.05 12.26
N MET A 39 -0.22 4.38 11.60
CA MET A 39 0.01 5.75 11.10
C MET A 39 -0.86 6.08 9.89
N ALA A 40 -1.29 5.08 9.10
CA ALA A 40 -2.31 5.29 8.08
C ALA A 40 -3.65 5.73 8.67
N ALA A 41 -4.02 5.25 9.87
CA ALA A 41 -5.23 5.71 10.55
C ALA A 41 -5.21 7.22 10.84
N ILE A 42 -4.09 7.75 11.36
CA ILE A 42 -3.92 9.20 11.57
C ILE A 42 -3.88 9.94 10.24
N THR A 43 -3.20 9.38 9.25
CA THR A 43 -3.11 9.97 7.90
C THR A 43 -4.48 10.11 7.27
N LEU A 44 -5.35 9.11 7.40
CA LEU A 44 -6.73 9.16 6.91
C LEU A 44 -7.51 10.31 7.55
N ILE A 45 -7.35 10.55 8.86
CA ILE A 45 -7.97 11.71 9.54
C ILE A 45 -7.49 13.02 8.91
N ILE A 46 -6.18 13.16 8.65
CA ILE A 46 -5.59 14.34 8.01
C ILE A 46 -6.13 14.51 6.59
N VAL A 47 -6.14 13.45 5.77
CA VAL A 47 -6.65 13.48 4.39
C VAL A 47 -8.13 13.84 4.36
N GLY A 48 -8.95 13.24 5.22
CA GLY A 48 -10.39 13.52 5.30
C GLY A 48 -10.70 14.95 5.74
N LYS A 49 -9.89 15.50 6.64
CA LYS A 49 -10.08 16.86 7.16
C LYS A 49 -9.53 17.94 6.22
N TYR A 50 -8.37 17.72 5.62
CA TYR A 50 -7.63 18.77 4.91
C TYR A 50 -7.54 18.58 3.40
N PHE A 51 -7.46 17.35 2.89
CA PHE A 51 -7.20 17.13 1.46
C PHE A 51 -8.52 17.00 0.71
N LEU A 52 -9.42 16.15 1.24
CA LEU A 52 -10.68 15.82 0.59
C LEU A 52 -11.57 17.05 0.33
N PRO A 53 -11.73 18.01 1.26
CA PRO A 53 -12.53 19.21 0.99
C PRO A 53 -12.01 20.02 -0.20
N ILE A 54 -10.69 20.08 -0.40
CA ILE A 54 -10.08 20.80 -1.52
C ILE A 54 -10.45 20.13 -2.84
N PHE A 55 -10.32 18.81 -2.93
CA PHE A 55 -10.67 18.07 -4.15
C PHE A 55 -12.14 18.22 -4.51
N ILE A 56 -13.03 18.12 -3.53
CA ILE A 56 -14.48 18.20 -3.78
C ILE A 56 -14.90 19.65 -4.12
N ASP A 57 -14.38 20.67 -3.40
CA ASP A 57 -14.66 22.09 -3.69
C ASP A 57 -14.22 22.48 -5.10
N LYS A 58 -13.07 21.98 -5.55
CA LYS A 58 -12.53 22.27 -6.90
C LYS A 58 -13.07 21.33 -7.99
N GLY A 59 -14.03 20.46 -7.66
CA GLY A 59 -14.63 19.52 -8.61
C GLY A 59 -13.58 18.64 -9.29
N ILE A 60 -12.67 18.08 -8.50
CA ILE A 60 -11.58 17.22 -8.96
C ILE A 60 -11.98 15.78 -8.69
N TYR A 61 -12.02 14.98 -9.75
CA TYR A 61 -12.41 13.58 -9.68
C TYR A 61 -11.24 12.63 -9.87
N THR A 62 -10.14 13.13 -10.46
CA THR A 62 -8.94 12.35 -10.71
C THR A 62 -7.67 13.11 -10.35
N ILE A 63 -6.64 12.40 -9.89
CA ILE A 63 -5.32 12.95 -9.59
C ILE A 63 -4.64 13.51 -10.84
N PRO A 64 -4.65 12.85 -12.01
CA PRO A 64 -4.20 13.48 -13.25
C PRO A 64 -4.93 14.78 -13.59
N GLU A 65 -6.26 14.86 -13.37
CA GLU A 65 -7.02 16.10 -13.55
C GLU A 65 -6.60 17.18 -12.55
N PHE A 66 -6.33 16.83 -11.28
CA PHE A 66 -5.74 17.77 -10.32
C PHE A 66 -4.44 18.36 -10.88
N VAL A 67 -3.53 17.50 -11.38
CA VAL A 67 -2.23 17.96 -11.89
C VAL A 67 -2.41 18.91 -13.06
N GLU A 68 -3.33 18.61 -13.97
CA GLU A 68 -3.59 19.44 -15.14
C GLU A 68 -4.27 20.78 -14.79
N LYS A 69 -5.24 20.76 -13.86
CA LYS A 69 -5.92 21.95 -13.35
C LYS A 69 -4.98 22.85 -12.55
N ARG A 70 -4.19 22.28 -11.63
CA ARG A 70 -3.28 23.02 -10.75
C ARG A 70 -2.01 23.48 -11.47
N PHE A 71 -1.51 22.68 -12.41
CA PHE A 71 -0.23 22.90 -13.07
C PHE A 71 -0.40 22.89 -14.60
N ASN A 72 0.08 21.85 -15.28
CA ASN A 72 0.01 21.73 -16.73
C ASN A 72 0.05 20.27 -17.20
N LYS A 73 -0.21 20.10 -18.50
CA LYS A 73 -0.23 18.79 -19.18
C LYS A 73 1.14 18.10 -19.17
N ASN A 74 2.23 18.87 -19.27
CA ASN A 74 3.59 18.30 -19.27
C ASN A 74 3.94 17.63 -17.94
N LEU A 75 3.63 18.27 -16.81
CA LEU A 75 3.81 17.67 -15.49
C LEU A 75 2.97 16.39 -15.34
N LYS A 76 1.70 16.44 -15.76
CA LYS A 76 0.82 15.27 -15.78
C LYS A 76 1.44 14.09 -16.52
N THR A 77 2.05 14.32 -17.68
CA THR A 77 2.70 13.26 -18.46
C THR A 77 4.00 12.75 -17.83
N ILE A 78 4.80 13.61 -17.21
CA ILE A 78 5.97 13.17 -16.44
C ILE A 78 5.54 12.23 -15.30
N LEU A 79 4.50 12.61 -14.56
CA LEU A 79 3.95 11.75 -13.50
C LEU A 79 3.34 10.46 -14.05
N ALA A 80 2.69 10.50 -15.21
CA ALA A 80 2.19 9.31 -15.88
C ALA A 80 3.30 8.28 -16.19
N VAL A 81 4.46 8.74 -16.66
CA VAL A 81 5.64 7.87 -16.89
C VAL A 81 6.11 7.25 -15.57
N PHE A 82 6.20 8.04 -14.51
CA PHE A 82 6.61 7.56 -13.18
C PHE A 82 5.63 6.52 -12.61
N TRP A 83 4.33 6.76 -12.73
CA TRP A 83 3.32 5.80 -12.28
C TRP A 83 3.34 4.52 -13.09
N ILE A 84 3.44 4.58 -14.42
CA ILE A 84 3.52 3.36 -15.25
C ILE A 84 4.75 2.53 -14.84
N ALA A 85 5.91 3.16 -14.67
CA ALA A 85 7.11 2.47 -14.21
C ALA A 85 6.90 1.81 -12.84
N LEU A 86 6.34 2.55 -11.88
CA LEU A 86 6.05 2.04 -10.54
C LEU A 86 5.06 0.85 -10.58
N TYR A 87 3.96 0.97 -11.33
CA TYR A 87 2.98 -0.11 -11.45
C TYR A 87 3.58 -1.37 -12.07
N VAL A 88 4.42 -1.23 -13.10
CA VAL A 88 5.00 -2.38 -13.81
C VAL A 88 6.09 -3.05 -12.99
N PHE A 89 7.08 -2.29 -12.51
CA PHE A 89 8.30 -2.84 -11.89
C PHE A 89 8.14 -3.14 -10.40
N VAL A 90 7.19 -2.49 -9.71
CA VAL A 90 6.99 -2.68 -8.27
C VAL A 90 5.69 -3.41 -8.02
N ASN A 91 4.54 -2.82 -8.33
CA ASN A 91 3.26 -3.37 -7.89
C ASN A 91 2.88 -4.69 -8.59
N LEU A 92 2.83 -4.72 -9.93
CA LEU A 92 2.48 -5.93 -10.69
C LEU A 92 3.48 -7.05 -10.41
N THR A 93 4.78 -6.74 -10.44
CA THR A 93 5.87 -7.67 -10.13
C THR A 93 5.70 -8.29 -8.73
N SER A 94 5.45 -7.46 -7.71
CA SER A 94 5.34 -7.94 -6.32
C SER A 94 4.06 -8.74 -6.09
N VAL A 95 2.92 -8.32 -6.64
CA VAL A 95 1.66 -9.05 -6.50
C VAL A 95 1.72 -10.40 -7.22
N LEU A 96 2.33 -10.47 -8.41
CA LEU A 96 2.57 -11.74 -9.11
C LEU A 96 3.46 -12.67 -8.29
N TYR A 97 4.57 -12.15 -7.73
CA TYR A 97 5.47 -12.92 -6.89
C TYR A 97 4.79 -13.44 -5.63
N LEU A 98 4.19 -12.57 -4.84
CA LEU A 98 3.49 -12.92 -3.59
C LEU A 98 2.35 -13.90 -3.85
N GLY A 99 1.57 -13.67 -4.90
CA GLY A 99 0.52 -14.59 -5.29
C GLY A 99 1.05 -15.95 -5.74
N GLY A 100 2.13 -15.95 -6.53
CA GLY A 100 2.80 -17.16 -6.97
C GLY A 100 3.35 -17.99 -5.80
N LEU A 101 3.91 -17.30 -4.79
CA LEU A 101 4.41 -17.90 -3.55
C LEU A 101 3.30 -18.53 -2.73
N ALA A 102 2.12 -17.92 -2.68
CA ALA A 102 0.95 -18.51 -2.02
C ALA A 102 0.50 -19.80 -2.72
N LEU A 103 0.41 -19.81 -4.05
CA LEU A 103 0.04 -21.01 -4.81
C LEU A 103 1.09 -22.11 -4.65
N GLU A 104 2.37 -21.77 -4.66
CA GLU A 104 3.47 -22.71 -4.44
C GLU A 104 3.42 -23.32 -3.03
N THR A 105 3.20 -22.50 -2.02
CA THR A 105 3.19 -22.95 -0.62
C THR A 105 1.95 -23.79 -0.28
N ILE A 106 0.79 -23.45 -0.87
CA ILE A 106 -0.50 -24.06 -0.52
C ILE A 106 -0.81 -25.28 -1.39
N LEU A 107 -0.53 -25.20 -2.70
CA LEU A 107 -0.85 -26.24 -3.69
C LEU A 107 0.37 -27.04 -4.16
N GLY A 108 1.59 -26.60 -3.85
CA GLY A 108 2.83 -27.26 -4.33
C GLY A 108 3.14 -26.98 -5.81
N ILE A 109 2.51 -25.98 -6.42
CA ILE A 109 2.75 -25.62 -7.83
C ILE A 109 4.01 -24.75 -7.92
N PRO A 110 5.02 -25.11 -8.75
CA PRO A 110 6.25 -24.33 -8.80
C PRO A 110 6.01 -22.86 -9.14
N LEU A 111 6.75 -21.94 -8.51
CA LEU A 111 6.55 -20.49 -8.58
C LEU A 111 6.31 -19.95 -10.01
N MET A 112 7.11 -20.39 -10.99
CA MET A 112 7.00 -19.92 -12.38
C MET A 112 5.64 -20.25 -13.00
N TYR A 113 5.12 -21.47 -12.77
CA TYR A 113 3.80 -21.87 -13.28
C TYR A 113 2.68 -21.14 -12.54
N SER A 114 2.84 -20.91 -11.24
CA SER A 114 1.91 -20.12 -10.44
C SER A 114 1.79 -18.68 -10.95
N ILE A 115 2.92 -18.02 -11.23
CA ILE A 115 2.96 -16.67 -11.80
C ILE A 115 2.29 -16.65 -13.18
N ALA A 116 2.64 -17.60 -14.07
CA ALA A 116 2.05 -17.68 -15.40
C ALA A 116 0.54 -17.93 -15.36
N GLY A 117 0.06 -18.79 -14.46
CA GLY A 117 -1.36 -19.05 -14.25
C GLY A 117 -2.11 -17.81 -13.77
N LEU A 118 -1.60 -17.13 -12.74
CA LEU A 118 -2.17 -15.88 -12.24
C LEU A 118 -2.21 -14.78 -13.30
N ALA A 119 -1.14 -14.65 -14.09
CA ALA A 119 -1.09 -13.71 -15.20
C ALA A 119 -2.15 -14.01 -16.26
N LEU A 120 -2.33 -15.28 -16.63
CA LEU A 120 -3.37 -15.69 -17.58
C LEU A 120 -4.77 -15.34 -17.05
N PHE A 121 -5.06 -15.63 -15.78
CA PHE A 121 -6.33 -15.27 -15.17
C PHE A 121 -6.55 -13.75 -15.11
N ALA A 122 -5.54 -12.99 -14.71
CA ALA A 122 -5.59 -11.53 -14.70
C ALA A 122 -5.83 -10.95 -16.10
N LEU A 123 -5.24 -11.55 -17.13
CA LEU A 123 -5.42 -11.12 -18.51
C LEU A 123 -6.86 -11.37 -19.00
N VAL A 124 -7.39 -12.57 -18.80
CA VAL A 124 -8.79 -12.90 -19.13
C VAL A 124 -9.73 -11.93 -18.41
N TYR A 125 -9.50 -11.73 -17.12
CA TYR A 125 -10.33 -10.84 -16.33
C TYR A 125 -10.24 -9.38 -16.78
N SER A 126 -9.04 -8.90 -17.14
CA SER A 126 -8.83 -7.52 -17.61
C SER A 126 -9.45 -7.25 -19.00
N ILE A 127 -9.38 -8.21 -19.93
CA ILE A 127 -9.91 -8.04 -21.30
C ILE A 127 -11.44 -8.00 -21.31
N TYR A 128 -12.09 -8.83 -20.48
CA TYR A 128 -13.54 -9.08 -20.52
C TYR A 128 -14.33 -8.48 -19.34
N GLY A 129 -13.70 -8.18 -18.19
CA GLY A 129 -14.40 -7.92 -16.93
C GLY A 129 -14.99 -6.52 -16.75
N GLY A 130 -14.30 -5.46 -17.20
CA GLY A 130 -14.71 -4.06 -16.96
C GLY A 130 -14.76 -3.67 -15.46
N LEU A 131 -14.62 -2.37 -15.15
CA LEU A 131 -14.47 -1.90 -13.75
C LEU A 131 -15.68 -2.23 -12.84
N SER A 132 -16.88 -2.32 -13.39
CA SER A 132 -18.12 -2.54 -12.62
C SER A 132 -18.23 -3.95 -12.04
N ALA A 133 -17.69 -4.98 -12.72
CA ALA A 133 -17.70 -6.35 -12.20
C ALA A 133 -16.78 -6.50 -10.97
N VAL A 134 -15.67 -5.74 -10.95
CA VAL A 134 -14.64 -5.78 -9.90
C VAL A 134 -15.19 -5.36 -8.54
N VAL A 135 -16.03 -4.33 -8.50
CA VAL A 135 -16.52 -3.76 -7.24
C VAL A 135 -17.40 -4.73 -6.46
N TRP A 136 -18.24 -5.53 -7.15
CA TRP A 136 -19.11 -6.50 -6.49
C TRP A 136 -18.35 -7.72 -6.00
N THR A 137 -17.34 -8.15 -6.74
CA THR A 137 -16.46 -9.25 -6.30
C THR A 137 -15.60 -8.84 -5.10
N ASP A 138 -15.14 -7.57 -5.06
CA ASP A 138 -14.34 -7.05 -3.94
C ASP A 138 -15.08 -7.20 -2.60
N VAL A 139 -16.38 -6.90 -2.53
CA VAL A 139 -17.15 -6.96 -1.26
C VAL A 139 -17.19 -8.37 -0.69
N ILE A 140 -17.50 -9.36 -1.53
CA ILE A 140 -17.57 -10.78 -1.11
C ILE A 140 -16.17 -11.26 -0.70
N GLN A 141 -15.16 -10.90 -1.48
CA GLN A 141 -13.78 -11.30 -1.25
C GLN A 141 -13.23 -10.81 0.10
N ILE A 142 -13.47 -9.54 0.46
CA ILE A 142 -13.00 -8.99 1.75
C ILE A 142 -13.54 -9.79 2.91
N PHE A 143 -14.83 -10.14 2.87
CA PHE A 143 -15.45 -10.91 3.96
C PHE A 143 -14.69 -12.22 4.19
N PHE A 144 -14.41 -12.97 3.12
CA PHE A 144 -13.68 -14.23 3.23
C PHE A 144 -12.20 -14.05 3.57
N LEU A 145 -11.57 -12.96 3.13
CA LEU A 145 -10.19 -12.65 3.52
C LEU A 145 -10.08 -12.28 5.00
N VAL A 146 -10.95 -11.41 5.51
CA VAL A 146 -10.98 -11.03 6.93
C VAL A 146 -11.28 -12.26 7.78
N LEU A 147 -12.29 -13.05 7.39
CA LEU A 147 -12.61 -14.29 8.08
C LEU A 147 -11.42 -15.28 8.05
N GLY A 148 -10.78 -15.42 6.89
CA GLY A 148 -9.61 -16.28 6.72
C GLY A 148 -8.42 -15.85 7.57
N GLY A 149 -8.12 -14.55 7.62
CA GLY A 149 -7.07 -13.98 8.46
C GLY A 149 -7.34 -14.17 9.94
N LEU A 150 -8.57 -13.89 10.39
CA LEU A 150 -9.00 -14.10 11.78
C LEU A 150 -8.87 -15.57 12.17
N LEU A 151 -9.37 -16.49 11.34
CA LEU A 151 -9.33 -17.93 11.63
C LEU A 151 -7.89 -18.46 11.62
N THR A 152 -7.07 -18.05 10.65
CA THR A 152 -5.65 -18.43 10.59
C THR A 152 -4.91 -17.95 11.84
N THR A 153 -5.13 -16.69 12.25
CA THR A 153 -4.54 -16.13 13.48
C THR A 153 -5.04 -16.87 14.71
N TYR A 154 -6.35 -17.07 14.84
CA TYR A 154 -6.96 -17.74 15.97
C TYR A 154 -6.42 -19.16 16.15
N MET A 155 -6.30 -19.91 15.06
CA MET A 155 -5.78 -21.28 15.07
C MET A 155 -4.28 -21.32 15.37
N ALA A 156 -3.48 -20.44 14.77
CA ALA A 156 -2.03 -20.40 15.02
C ALA A 156 -1.71 -20.05 16.48
N VAL A 157 -2.36 -19.01 17.03
CA VAL A 157 -2.19 -18.61 18.42
C VAL A 157 -2.75 -19.69 19.38
N GLY A 158 -3.90 -20.28 19.04
CA GLY A 158 -4.47 -21.38 19.81
C GLY A 158 -3.57 -22.62 19.84
N PHE A 159 -2.86 -22.90 18.75
CA PHE A 159 -1.88 -23.98 18.68
C PHE A 159 -0.68 -23.72 19.60
N ILE A 160 -0.18 -22.48 19.66
CA ILE A 160 0.88 -22.08 20.59
C ILE A 160 0.42 -22.26 22.04
N GLY A 161 -0.80 -21.82 22.38
CA GLY A 161 -1.34 -21.94 23.73
C GLY A 161 -1.71 -23.36 24.16
N GLY A 162 -1.83 -24.31 23.22
CA GLY A 162 -2.17 -25.70 23.48
C GLY A 162 -3.41 -25.85 24.37
N ASN A 163 -3.26 -26.58 25.47
CA ASN A 163 -4.35 -26.85 26.43
C ASN A 163 -4.69 -25.65 27.33
N GLU A 164 -3.82 -24.65 27.43
CA GLU A 164 -4.05 -23.45 28.24
C GLU A 164 -4.91 -22.40 27.52
N GLY A 165 -5.17 -22.63 26.23
CA GLY A 165 -6.08 -21.85 25.42
C GLY A 165 -5.46 -20.61 24.78
N TRP A 166 -6.30 -19.90 24.02
CA TRP A 166 -5.85 -18.84 23.11
C TRP A 166 -5.16 -17.66 23.79
N PHE A 167 -5.64 -17.23 24.96
CA PHE A 167 -5.02 -16.13 25.70
C PHE A 167 -3.62 -16.48 26.25
N SER A 168 -3.41 -17.74 26.65
CA SER A 168 -2.07 -18.22 27.02
C SER A 168 -1.15 -18.21 25.81
N GLY A 169 -1.65 -18.62 24.64
CA GLY A 169 -0.90 -18.56 23.38
C GLY A 169 -0.39 -17.15 23.04
N LEU A 170 -1.18 -16.10 23.29
CA LEU A 170 -0.72 -14.72 23.13
C LEU A 170 0.40 -14.36 24.11
N SER A 171 0.26 -14.73 25.40
CA SER A 171 1.31 -14.48 26.40
C SER A 171 2.60 -15.19 26.01
N GLN A 172 2.51 -16.48 25.67
CA GLN A 172 3.65 -17.30 25.27
C GLN A 172 4.34 -16.75 24.00
N MET A 173 3.59 -16.18 23.06
CA MET A 173 4.18 -15.50 21.90
C MET A 173 5.02 -14.30 22.30
N VAL A 174 4.52 -13.46 23.21
CA VAL A 174 5.26 -12.29 23.72
C VAL A 174 6.49 -12.73 24.50
N ASP A 175 6.37 -13.76 25.32
CA ASP A 175 7.48 -14.29 26.13
C ASP A 175 8.56 -14.96 25.25
N ALA A 176 8.17 -15.67 24.19
CA ALA A 176 9.08 -16.37 23.29
C ALA A 176 9.77 -15.44 22.28
N ALA A 177 9.11 -14.36 21.88
CA ALA A 177 9.63 -13.41 20.89
C ALA A 177 9.38 -11.94 21.32
N PRO A 178 9.93 -11.48 22.44
CA PRO A 178 9.65 -10.14 22.97
C PRO A 178 10.07 -9.03 22.00
N ASN A 179 11.20 -9.22 21.31
CA ASN A 179 11.70 -8.28 20.30
C ASN A 179 10.74 -8.11 19.11
N HIS A 180 9.85 -9.08 18.85
CA HIS A 180 8.81 -8.98 17.83
C HIS A 180 7.58 -8.20 18.30
N PHE A 181 7.55 -7.71 19.54
CA PHE A 181 6.49 -6.83 20.05
C PHE A 181 6.99 -5.42 20.34
N GLU A 182 8.28 -5.13 20.11
CA GLU A 182 8.84 -3.78 20.11
C GLU A 182 8.24 -2.97 18.96
N MET A 183 7.72 -1.78 19.24
CA MET A 183 7.20 -0.88 18.19
C MET A 183 8.26 0.05 17.61
N ILE A 184 9.26 0.41 18.41
CA ILE A 184 10.28 1.39 18.06
C ILE A 184 11.64 0.72 18.12
N LEU A 185 12.16 0.37 16.94
CA LEU A 185 13.40 -0.40 16.85
C LEU A 185 14.62 0.43 17.27
N ASP A 186 15.51 -0.19 18.03
CA ASP A 186 16.85 0.33 18.32
C ASP A 186 17.80 0.14 17.12
N GLN A 187 18.85 0.95 17.05
CA GLN A 187 19.90 0.85 16.03
C GLN A 187 20.64 -0.49 16.06
N SER A 188 20.67 -1.19 17.20
CA SER A 188 21.24 -2.54 17.30
C SER A 188 20.40 -3.59 16.58
N ASN A 189 19.12 -3.32 16.32
CA ASN A 189 18.23 -4.26 15.64
C ASN A 189 18.58 -4.31 14.14
N PRO A 190 18.87 -5.48 13.55
CA PRO A 190 19.18 -5.59 12.12
C PRO A 190 18.09 -5.06 11.19
N GLN A 191 16.82 -5.04 11.64
CA GLN A 191 15.68 -4.52 10.90
C GLN A 191 15.51 -2.99 11.02
N TYR A 192 16.35 -2.30 11.80
CA TYR A 192 16.36 -0.84 11.90
C TYR A 192 16.53 -0.16 10.53
N MET A 193 17.29 -0.78 9.62
CA MET A 193 17.48 -0.27 8.26
C MET A 193 16.19 -0.23 7.42
N ASN A 194 15.19 -1.04 7.79
CA ASN A 194 13.87 -1.08 7.18
C ASN A 194 12.87 -0.19 7.93
N LEU A 195 12.92 -0.21 9.27
CA LEU A 195 12.07 0.59 10.16
C LEU A 195 12.91 1.35 11.20
N PRO A 196 13.46 2.53 10.85
CA PRO A 196 14.37 3.28 11.72
C PRO A 196 13.69 3.95 12.92
N GLY A 197 13.34 3.17 13.93
CA GLY A 197 12.89 3.64 15.24
C GLY A 197 11.81 4.73 15.15
N ILE A 198 12.07 5.88 15.78
CA ILE A 198 11.11 6.99 15.87
C ILE A 198 10.68 7.57 14.52
N ALA A 199 11.44 7.35 13.44
CA ALA A 199 11.06 7.82 12.11
C ALA A 199 9.73 7.23 11.62
N VAL A 200 9.24 6.15 12.23
CA VAL A 200 7.89 5.63 11.98
C VAL A 200 6.81 6.63 12.43
N LEU A 201 7.06 7.42 13.48
CA LEU A 201 6.10 8.38 14.02
C LEU A 201 6.27 9.78 13.44
N ILE A 202 7.50 10.21 13.15
CA ILE A 202 7.82 11.60 12.78
C ILE A 202 8.54 11.76 11.44
N GLY A 203 8.95 10.65 10.82
CA GLY A 203 9.86 10.65 9.67
C GLY A 203 9.20 10.22 8.37
N GLY A 204 9.94 9.43 7.58
CA GLY A 204 9.57 9.05 6.21
C GLY A 204 8.29 8.22 6.09
N LEU A 205 7.76 7.65 7.18
CA LEU A 205 6.49 6.92 7.11
C LEU A 205 5.33 7.85 6.72
N TRP A 206 5.42 9.14 7.07
CA TRP A 206 4.48 10.16 6.59
C TRP A 206 4.53 10.32 5.07
N VAL A 207 5.70 10.16 4.46
CA VAL A 207 5.86 10.23 3.00
C VAL A 207 5.08 9.10 2.34
N ALA A 208 5.29 7.86 2.81
CA ALA A 208 4.58 6.69 2.31
C ALA A 208 3.06 6.85 2.47
N ASN A 209 2.61 7.21 3.68
CA ASN A 209 1.19 7.28 4.00
C ASN A 209 0.47 8.46 3.32
N LEU A 210 1.03 9.68 3.34
CA LEU A 210 0.38 10.84 2.72
C LEU A 210 0.32 10.69 1.19
N TYR A 211 1.35 10.12 0.57
CA TYR A 211 1.31 9.78 -0.84
C TYR A 211 0.21 8.75 -1.11
N TYR A 212 0.20 7.64 -0.38
CA TYR A 212 -0.73 6.54 -0.59
C TYR A 212 -2.20 6.94 -0.36
N TRP A 213 -2.53 7.55 0.78
CA TRP A 213 -3.92 7.84 1.13
C TRP A 213 -4.40 9.18 0.56
N GLY A 214 -3.50 10.14 0.39
CA GLY A 214 -3.84 11.49 -0.05
C GLY A 214 -3.85 11.67 -1.56
N PHE A 215 -3.05 10.91 -2.31
CA PHE A 215 -2.83 11.17 -3.74
C PHE A 215 -2.78 9.92 -4.62
N ASN A 216 -2.87 8.71 -4.05
CA ASN A 216 -2.95 7.52 -4.87
C ASN A 216 -4.33 7.41 -5.50
N GLN A 217 -4.34 7.42 -6.83
CA GLN A 217 -5.53 7.52 -7.65
C GLN A 217 -6.58 6.43 -7.35
N TYR A 218 -6.18 5.17 -7.26
CA TYR A 218 -7.13 4.07 -7.08
C TYR A 218 -7.76 4.04 -5.67
N ILE A 219 -7.13 4.68 -4.69
CA ILE A 219 -7.63 4.79 -3.32
C ILE A 219 -8.56 6.01 -3.20
N ILE A 220 -8.07 7.20 -3.54
CA ILE A 220 -8.80 8.44 -3.27
C ILE A 220 -10.09 8.56 -4.08
N GLN A 221 -10.12 8.03 -5.30
CA GLN A 221 -11.32 8.02 -6.16
C GLN A 221 -12.55 7.45 -5.45
N ARG A 222 -12.38 6.38 -4.66
CA ARG A 222 -13.48 5.73 -3.93
C ARG A 222 -14.09 6.66 -2.87
N THR A 223 -13.28 7.56 -2.31
CA THR A 223 -13.75 8.60 -1.39
C THR A 223 -14.42 9.76 -2.14
N LEU A 224 -13.85 10.18 -3.28
CA LEU A 224 -14.41 11.26 -4.11
C LEU A 224 -15.76 10.90 -4.72
N ALA A 225 -16.06 9.61 -4.88
CA ALA A 225 -17.36 9.11 -5.35
C ALA A 225 -18.48 9.14 -4.29
N ALA A 226 -18.22 9.62 -3.07
CA ALA A 226 -19.21 9.71 -2.02
C ALA A 226 -20.32 10.76 -2.33
N LYS A 227 -21.52 10.54 -1.77
CA LYS A 227 -22.69 11.42 -1.99
C LYS A 227 -22.51 12.85 -1.45
N SER A 228 -21.68 13.02 -0.41
CA SER A 228 -21.38 14.31 0.20
C SER A 228 -20.04 14.27 0.93
N ILE A 229 -19.45 15.44 1.18
CA ILE A 229 -18.21 15.58 1.96
C ILE A 229 -18.38 14.95 3.35
N GLN A 230 -19.53 15.16 4.01
CA GLN A 230 -19.78 14.64 5.35
C GLN A 230 -19.84 13.10 5.36
N GLU A 231 -20.47 12.48 4.38
CA GLU A 231 -20.51 11.01 4.26
C GLU A 231 -19.12 10.46 3.92
N ALA A 232 -18.35 11.17 3.10
CA ALA A 232 -16.98 10.82 2.76
C ALA A 232 -16.05 10.87 3.97
N GLN A 233 -16.14 11.94 4.78
CA GLN A 233 -15.38 12.11 6.03
C GLN A 233 -15.72 11.03 7.07
N LYS A 234 -17.01 10.69 7.24
CA LYS A 234 -17.42 9.56 8.09
C LYS A 234 -16.86 8.23 7.57
N GLY A 235 -16.87 8.02 6.25
CA GLY A 235 -16.31 6.83 5.62
C GLY A 235 -14.81 6.70 5.83
N ILE A 236 -14.07 7.80 5.64
CA ILE A 236 -12.63 7.87 5.94
C ILE A 236 -12.36 7.55 7.40
N LEU A 237 -13.16 8.08 8.32
CA LEU A 237 -12.97 7.85 9.75
C LEU A 237 -13.25 6.40 10.15
N PHE A 238 -14.26 5.79 9.53
CA PHE A 238 -14.51 4.36 9.66
C PHE A 238 -13.34 3.52 9.13
N ALA A 239 -12.78 3.88 7.96
CA ALA A 239 -11.57 3.23 7.46
C ALA A 239 -10.37 3.42 8.41
N ALA A 240 -10.20 4.61 8.98
CA ALA A 240 -9.15 4.89 9.95
C ALA A 240 -9.29 4.02 11.21
N PHE A 241 -10.51 3.78 11.68
CA PHE A 241 -10.74 2.84 12.77
C PHE A 241 -10.40 1.40 12.37
N LEU A 242 -10.84 0.95 11.19
CA LEU A 242 -10.54 -0.40 10.70
C LEU A 242 -9.03 -0.65 10.56
N LYS A 243 -8.24 0.38 10.24
CA LYS A 243 -6.77 0.31 10.19
C LYS A 243 -6.13 -0.09 11.52
N LEU A 244 -6.77 0.16 12.66
CA LEU A 244 -6.29 -0.30 13.95
C LEU A 244 -6.39 -1.84 14.08
N ILE A 245 -7.35 -2.44 13.37
CA ILE A 245 -7.66 -3.88 13.43
C ILE A 245 -6.84 -4.67 12.42
N VAL A 246 -6.47 -4.08 11.28
CA VAL A 246 -5.77 -4.78 10.19
C VAL A 246 -4.51 -5.53 10.65
N PRO A 247 -3.62 -4.97 11.50
CA PRO A 247 -2.42 -5.70 11.97
C PRO A 247 -2.72 -7.03 12.67
N PHE A 248 -3.88 -7.17 13.33
CA PHE A 248 -4.28 -8.45 13.92
C PHE A 248 -4.55 -9.53 12.86
N LEU A 249 -4.87 -9.14 11.62
CA LEU A 249 -5.15 -10.05 10.51
C LEU A 249 -3.93 -10.38 9.68
N VAL A 250 -2.95 -9.46 9.61
CA VAL A 250 -1.85 -9.53 8.63
C VAL A 250 -0.45 -9.39 9.23
N VAL A 251 -0.30 -9.06 10.52
CA VAL A 251 1.01 -8.99 11.19
C VAL A 251 1.14 -10.09 12.24
N ILE A 252 0.13 -10.23 13.11
CA ILE A 252 0.10 -11.26 14.15
C ILE A 252 0.28 -12.68 13.59
N PRO A 253 -0.32 -13.09 12.45
CA PRO A 253 0.03 -14.37 11.84
C PRO A 253 1.53 -14.53 11.58
N GLY A 254 2.20 -13.48 11.06
CA GLY A 254 3.64 -13.50 10.85
C GLY A 254 4.44 -13.80 12.12
N ILE A 255 4.07 -13.14 13.23
CA ILE A 255 4.70 -13.37 14.54
C ILE A 255 4.42 -14.79 15.04
N ALA A 256 3.18 -15.29 14.88
CA ALA A 256 2.83 -16.64 15.27
C ALA A 256 3.63 -17.68 14.47
N ALA A 257 3.77 -17.48 13.15
CA ALA A 257 4.63 -18.32 12.32
C ALA A 257 6.10 -18.28 12.78
N TYR A 258 6.61 -17.10 13.18
CA TYR A 258 7.97 -16.98 13.71
C TYR A 258 8.14 -17.79 15.00
N VAL A 259 7.24 -17.65 15.96
CA VAL A 259 7.30 -18.38 17.25
C VAL A 259 7.21 -19.89 17.03
N ILE A 260 6.29 -20.35 16.17
CA ILE A 260 6.12 -21.78 15.88
C ILE A 260 7.39 -22.33 15.23
N THR A 261 7.91 -21.67 14.19
CA THR A 261 9.07 -22.17 13.43
C THR A 261 10.38 -22.16 14.22
N ASN A 262 10.52 -21.27 15.21
CA ASN A 262 11.69 -21.23 16.09
C ASN A 262 11.54 -22.11 17.34
N SER A 263 10.40 -22.76 17.55
CA SER A 263 10.18 -23.71 18.64
C SER A 263 10.25 -25.16 18.14
N PRO A 264 11.32 -25.92 18.49
CA PRO A 264 11.45 -27.32 18.09
C PRO A 264 10.28 -28.20 18.55
N GLU A 265 9.72 -27.90 19.72
CA GLU A 265 8.57 -28.62 20.28
C GLU A 265 7.29 -28.38 19.46
N LEU A 266 6.98 -27.12 19.14
CA LEU A 266 5.80 -26.79 18.33
C LEU A 266 5.93 -27.34 16.90
N MET A 267 7.14 -27.31 16.33
CA MET A 267 7.41 -27.91 15.02
C MET A 267 7.24 -29.44 15.04
N ALA A 268 7.70 -30.11 16.09
CA ALA A 268 7.50 -31.55 16.24
C ALA A 268 6.00 -31.92 16.36
N ASN A 269 5.23 -31.10 17.09
CA ASN A 269 3.79 -31.30 17.28
C ASN A 269 2.96 -31.07 15.99
N MET A 270 3.47 -30.28 15.05
CA MET A 270 2.82 -30.09 13.74
C MET A 270 2.97 -31.31 12.79
N GLY A 271 3.99 -32.13 12.98
CA GLY A 271 4.26 -33.31 12.15
C GLY A 271 4.88 -33.02 10.77
N GLU A 272 5.01 -34.05 9.94
CA GLU A 272 5.77 -33.99 8.67
C GLU A 272 5.20 -33.01 7.64
N LEU A 273 3.89 -32.78 7.63
CA LEU A 273 3.24 -31.92 6.63
C LEU A 273 3.72 -30.45 6.73
N ALA A 274 4.13 -30.02 7.92
CA ALA A 274 4.60 -28.68 8.20
C ALA A 274 6.05 -28.43 7.78
N MET A 275 6.79 -29.49 7.47
CA MET A 275 8.20 -29.41 7.11
C MET A 275 8.44 -28.91 5.68
N HIS A 276 7.37 -28.77 4.89
CA HIS A 276 7.43 -28.23 3.54
C HIS A 276 7.12 -26.73 3.51
N ASN A 277 7.92 -25.98 2.76
CA ASN A 277 7.73 -24.53 2.56
C ASN A 277 7.76 -23.70 3.86
N ILE A 278 8.57 -24.12 4.84
CA ILE A 278 8.78 -23.37 6.09
C ILE A 278 9.28 -21.94 5.76
N PRO A 279 8.70 -20.88 6.35
CA PRO A 279 9.23 -19.53 6.22
C PRO A 279 10.62 -19.41 6.84
N THR A 280 11.48 -18.63 6.19
CA THR A 280 12.86 -18.38 6.65
C THR A 280 13.16 -16.90 6.53
N ALA A 281 14.27 -16.42 7.09
CA ALA A 281 14.68 -15.01 6.92
C ALA A 281 14.85 -14.61 5.44
N ALA A 282 15.23 -15.56 4.57
CA ALA A 282 15.38 -15.33 3.13
C ALA A 282 14.05 -15.41 2.35
N HIS A 283 13.00 -16.00 2.94
CA HIS A 283 11.69 -16.20 2.31
C HIS A 283 10.58 -15.98 3.34
N ALA A 284 10.57 -14.81 3.99
CA ALA A 284 9.67 -14.54 5.12
C ALA A 284 8.21 -14.50 4.66
N ASP A 285 7.97 -14.08 3.42
CA ASP A 285 6.65 -14.00 2.80
C ASP A 285 5.93 -15.36 2.70
N LYS A 286 6.61 -16.50 2.92
CA LYS A 286 5.96 -17.81 3.04
C LYS A 286 5.13 -17.95 4.33
N ALA A 287 5.28 -17.05 5.31
CA ALA A 287 4.70 -17.17 6.64
C ALA A 287 3.18 -17.37 6.62
N TYR A 288 2.43 -16.46 5.99
CA TYR A 288 0.97 -16.57 5.97
C TYR A 288 0.48 -17.77 5.14
N PRO A 289 0.94 -17.99 3.89
CA PRO A 289 0.58 -19.19 3.14
C PRO A 289 0.89 -20.49 3.88
N TRP A 290 2.02 -20.58 4.58
CA TRP A 290 2.40 -21.73 5.40
C TRP A 290 1.41 -21.93 6.55
N LEU A 291 1.00 -20.87 7.26
CA LEU A 291 -0.01 -20.97 8.31
C LEU A 291 -1.38 -21.45 7.82
N THR A 292 -1.74 -21.21 6.56
CA THR A 292 -3.02 -21.73 6.03
C THR A 292 -3.06 -23.27 6.00
N GLN A 293 -1.93 -23.95 6.17
CA GLN A 293 -1.87 -25.41 6.34
C GLN A 293 -2.53 -25.88 7.65
N PHE A 294 -2.62 -25.01 8.67
CA PHE A 294 -3.37 -25.30 9.91
C PHE A 294 -4.89 -25.29 9.73
N LEU A 295 -5.40 -24.67 8.66
CA LEU A 295 -6.84 -24.57 8.46
C LEU A 295 -7.45 -25.95 8.17
N PRO A 296 -8.65 -26.27 8.72
CA PRO A 296 -9.33 -27.52 8.44
C PRO A 296 -9.64 -27.66 6.94
N VAL A 297 -9.80 -28.93 6.53
CA VAL A 297 -10.23 -29.27 5.17
C VAL A 297 -11.55 -28.55 4.85
N GLY A 298 -11.65 -27.96 3.67
CA GLY A 298 -12.75 -27.08 3.27
C GLY A 298 -12.47 -25.61 3.55
N LEU A 299 -12.21 -25.23 4.81
CA LEU A 299 -11.90 -23.84 5.16
C LEU A 299 -10.59 -23.38 4.50
N LYS A 300 -9.58 -24.25 4.47
CA LYS A 300 -8.34 -24.03 3.71
C LYS A 300 -8.63 -23.67 2.25
N GLY A 301 -9.57 -24.39 1.61
CA GLY A 301 -9.99 -24.14 0.23
C GLY A 301 -10.71 -22.81 0.05
N VAL A 302 -11.59 -22.43 0.98
CA VAL A 302 -12.29 -21.13 0.95
C VAL A 302 -11.33 -19.95 1.10
N VAL A 303 -10.42 -20.02 2.08
CA VAL A 303 -9.42 -18.96 2.31
C VAL A 303 -8.47 -18.85 1.13
N PHE A 304 -8.01 -19.98 0.60
CA PHE A 304 -7.18 -20.02 -0.61
C PHE A 304 -7.89 -19.42 -1.83
N ALA A 305 -9.15 -19.79 -2.07
CA ALA A 305 -9.93 -19.25 -3.19
C ALA A 305 -10.13 -17.73 -3.05
N ALA A 306 -10.39 -17.25 -1.84
CA ALA A 306 -10.49 -15.81 -1.56
C ALA A 306 -9.16 -15.08 -1.82
N LEU A 307 -8.04 -15.66 -1.41
CA LEU A 307 -6.70 -15.11 -1.66
C LEU A 307 -6.38 -15.07 -3.16
N ALA A 308 -6.63 -16.16 -3.89
CA ALA A 308 -6.42 -16.22 -5.33
C ALA A 308 -7.28 -15.20 -6.08
N ALA A 309 -8.57 -15.08 -5.72
CA ALA A 309 -9.46 -14.06 -6.27
C ALA A 309 -8.95 -12.64 -5.99
N ALA A 310 -8.42 -12.40 -4.79
CA ALA A 310 -7.85 -11.12 -4.40
C ALA A 310 -6.62 -10.70 -5.20
N ILE A 311 -5.72 -11.65 -5.45
CA ILE A 311 -4.54 -11.45 -6.28
C ILE A 311 -4.98 -11.07 -7.70
N VAL A 312 -5.89 -11.85 -8.30
CA VAL A 312 -6.37 -11.60 -9.67
C VAL A 312 -7.12 -10.27 -9.78
N SER A 313 -7.96 -9.93 -8.81
CA SER A 313 -8.67 -8.63 -8.75
C SER A 313 -7.67 -7.46 -8.68
N SER A 314 -6.67 -7.56 -7.81
CA SER A 314 -5.63 -6.54 -7.65
C SER A 314 -4.82 -6.34 -8.93
N LEU A 315 -4.36 -7.44 -9.56
CA LEU A 315 -3.65 -7.40 -10.84
C LEU A 315 -4.48 -6.74 -11.94
N ALA A 316 -5.76 -7.11 -12.06
CA ALA A 316 -6.64 -6.53 -13.06
C ALA A 316 -6.83 -5.01 -12.87
N SER A 317 -6.97 -4.55 -11.62
CA SER A 317 -7.09 -3.13 -11.28
C SER A 317 -5.82 -2.33 -11.63
N MET A 318 -4.66 -2.89 -11.32
CA MET A 318 -3.35 -2.30 -11.65
C MET A 318 -3.10 -2.26 -13.16
N LEU A 319 -3.45 -3.34 -13.88
CA LEU A 319 -3.36 -3.41 -15.34
C LEU A 319 -4.25 -2.37 -16.02
N ASN A 320 -5.51 -2.26 -15.56
CA ASN A 320 -6.44 -1.26 -16.09
C ASN A 320 -5.95 0.17 -15.82
N SER A 321 -5.42 0.43 -14.62
CA SER A 321 -4.85 1.74 -14.26
C SER A 321 -3.65 2.07 -15.15
N THR A 322 -2.72 1.13 -15.33
CA THR A 322 -1.54 1.28 -16.19
C THR A 322 -1.95 1.56 -17.65
N ALA A 323 -2.89 0.77 -18.18
CA ALA A 323 -3.41 0.94 -19.53
C ALA A 323 -4.12 2.29 -19.74
N THR A 324 -4.91 2.73 -18.75
CA THR A 324 -5.65 4.00 -18.82
C THR A 324 -4.70 5.19 -18.75
N ILE A 325 -3.73 5.16 -17.84
CA ILE A 325 -2.71 6.21 -17.71
C ILE A 325 -1.93 6.35 -19.02
N PHE A 326 -1.45 5.23 -19.58
CA PHE A 326 -0.74 5.27 -20.86
C PHE A 326 -1.62 5.76 -22.02
N THR A 327 -2.83 5.22 -22.16
CA THR A 327 -3.71 5.56 -23.29
C THR A 327 -4.18 7.01 -23.25
N MET A 328 -4.53 7.53 -22.07
CA MET A 328 -5.09 8.87 -21.93
C MET A 328 -4.02 9.95 -21.81
N ASP A 329 -2.99 9.71 -20.98
CA ASP A 329 -2.06 10.76 -20.58
C ASP A 329 -0.78 10.79 -21.43
N ILE A 330 -0.55 9.75 -22.23
CA ILE A 330 0.58 9.64 -23.17
C ILE A 330 0.09 9.48 -24.61
N TYR A 331 -0.62 8.40 -24.92
CA TYR A 331 -0.99 8.05 -26.30
C TYR A 331 -1.97 9.07 -26.91
N LYS A 332 -3.14 9.29 -26.29
CA LYS A 332 -4.11 10.30 -26.75
C LYS A 332 -3.53 11.70 -26.60
N ALA A 333 -2.74 11.94 -25.57
CA ALA A 333 -2.19 13.26 -25.30
C ALA A 333 -1.15 13.74 -26.31
N TYR A 334 -0.28 12.86 -26.83
CA TYR A 334 0.89 13.22 -27.66
C TYR A 334 1.06 12.39 -28.94
N ILE A 335 0.61 11.13 -28.97
CA ILE A 335 0.85 10.22 -30.11
C ILE A 335 -0.26 10.32 -31.15
N ALA A 336 -1.52 10.23 -30.71
CA ALA A 336 -2.68 10.25 -31.61
C ALA A 336 -3.90 10.94 -30.97
N PRO A 337 -3.95 12.29 -30.98
CA PRO A 337 -4.99 13.08 -30.29
C PRO A 337 -6.42 12.89 -30.80
N GLN A 338 -6.57 12.62 -32.08
CA GLN A 338 -7.87 12.45 -32.76
C GLN A 338 -8.35 10.98 -32.76
N THR A 339 -7.80 10.14 -31.87
CA THR A 339 -8.16 8.71 -31.83
C THR A 339 -9.53 8.50 -31.18
N GLY A 340 -10.42 7.78 -31.88
CA GLY A 340 -11.72 7.37 -31.34
C GLY A 340 -11.64 6.28 -30.26
N ASP A 341 -12.68 6.18 -29.44
CA ASP A 341 -12.68 5.38 -28.21
C ASP A 341 -12.42 3.89 -28.44
N HIS A 342 -12.94 3.30 -29.52
CA HIS A 342 -12.67 1.90 -29.87
C HIS A 342 -11.17 1.60 -30.03
N LYS A 343 -10.42 2.49 -30.69
CA LYS A 343 -8.98 2.30 -30.88
C LYS A 343 -8.22 2.56 -29.57
N LEU A 344 -8.67 3.49 -28.73
CA LEU A 344 -8.09 3.71 -27.39
C LEU A 344 -8.21 2.47 -26.51
N VAL A 345 -9.37 1.82 -26.49
CA VAL A 345 -9.58 0.57 -25.74
C VAL A 345 -8.63 -0.53 -26.22
N ASN A 346 -8.45 -0.67 -27.53
CA ASN A 346 -7.51 -1.66 -28.09
C ASN A 346 -6.05 -1.37 -27.71
N VAL A 347 -5.62 -0.11 -27.79
CA VAL A 347 -4.28 0.30 -27.34
C VAL A 347 -4.12 0.05 -25.84
N GLY A 348 -5.17 0.27 -25.05
CA GLY A 348 -5.19 -0.03 -23.61
C GLY A 348 -4.97 -1.50 -23.33
N ARG A 349 -5.69 -2.39 -24.03
CA ARG A 349 -5.51 -3.85 -23.91
C ARG A 349 -4.09 -4.29 -24.27
N ILE A 350 -3.52 -3.75 -25.36
CA ILE A 350 -2.13 -4.03 -25.75
C ILE A 350 -1.16 -3.57 -24.65
N THR A 351 -1.37 -2.38 -24.09
CA THR A 351 -0.54 -1.84 -23.00
C THR A 351 -0.60 -2.75 -21.77
N ALA A 352 -1.78 -3.22 -21.38
CA ALA A 352 -1.94 -4.15 -20.27
C ALA A 352 -1.19 -5.47 -20.51
N ILE A 353 -1.28 -6.04 -21.73
CA ILE A 353 -0.54 -7.26 -22.09
C ILE A 353 0.97 -7.04 -21.97
N VAL A 354 1.50 -5.94 -22.50
CA VAL A 354 2.93 -5.63 -22.46
C VAL A 354 3.40 -5.42 -21.01
N ALA A 355 2.64 -4.64 -20.23
CA ALA A 355 2.92 -4.42 -18.81
C ALA A 355 2.96 -5.73 -18.01
N LEU A 356 1.95 -6.59 -18.22
CA LEU A 356 1.87 -7.89 -17.57
C LEU A 356 3.03 -8.81 -17.96
N PHE A 357 3.39 -8.84 -19.23
CA PHE A 357 4.51 -9.64 -19.73
C PHE A 357 5.83 -9.22 -19.09
N ILE A 358 6.11 -7.90 -19.04
CA ILE A 358 7.30 -7.37 -18.36
C ILE A 358 7.29 -7.75 -16.88
N ALA A 359 6.16 -7.57 -16.18
CA ALA A 359 6.04 -7.93 -14.78
C ALA A 359 6.28 -9.42 -14.53
N CYS A 360 5.79 -10.31 -15.41
CA CYS A 360 6.00 -11.76 -15.34
C CYS A 360 7.48 -12.16 -15.51
N LEU A 361 8.24 -11.44 -16.34
CA LEU A 361 9.67 -11.71 -16.50
C LEU A 361 10.47 -11.34 -15.25
N ILE A 362 10.04 -10.29 -14.54
CA ILE A 362 10.77 -9.75 -13.39
C ILE A 362 10.32 -10.40 -12.08
N ALA A 363 9.05 -10.78 -11.94
CA ALA A 363 8.48 -11.32 -10.70
C ALA A 363 9.28 -12.49 -10.08
N PRO A 364 9.77 -13.48 -10.85
CA PRO A 364 10.59 -14.57 -10.31
C PRO A 364 11.91 -14.09 -9.67
N MET A 365 12.44 -12.93 -10.08
CA MET A 365 13.68 -12.36 -9.54
C MET A 365 13.50 -11.86 -8.10
N LEU A 366 12.25 -11.67 -7.65
CA LEU A 366 11.94 -11.37 -6.25
C LEU A 366 12.10 -12.60 -5.34
N GLY A 367 12.30 -13.81 -5.87
CA GLY A 367 12.43 -15.04 -5.08
C GLY A 367 13.51 -15.00 -3.98
N GLY A 368 14.55 -14.18 -4.15
CA GLY A 368 15.64 -14.03 -3.18
C GLY A 368 15.50 -12.85 -2.22
N ILE A 369 14.38 -12.10 -2.26
CA ILE A 369 14.18 -10.98 -1.33
C ILE A 369 13.49 -11.49 -0.07
N GLY A 370 14.03 -11.15 1.10
CA GLY A 370 13.47 -11.63 2.36
C GLY A 370 12.02 -11.19 2.59
N GLN A 371 11.71 -9.92 2.29
CA GLN A 371 10.42 -9.28 2.54
C GLN A 371 9.99 -8.43 1.33
N ALA A 372 9.03 -8.90 0.53
CA ALA A 372 8.54 -8.16 -0.62
C ALA A 372 7.84 -6.85 -0.23
N PHE A 373 7.25 -6.78 0.97
CA PHE A 373 6.68 -5.53 1.47
C PHE A 373 7.75 -4.43 1.58
N GLN A 374 8.95 -4.74 2.09
CA GLN A 374 10.03 -3.75 2.14
C GLN A 374 10.48 -3.32 0.74
N TYR A 375 10.54 -4.25 -0.22
CA TYR A 375 10.79 -3.92 -1.63
C TYR A 375 9.73 -2.95 -2.18
N ILE A 376 8.44 -3.21 -1.95
CA ILE A 376 7.36 -2.32 -2.40
C ILE A 376 7.54 -0.92 -1.81
N GLN A 377 7.78 -0.84 -0.50
CA GLN A 377 7.91 0.43 0.21
C GLN A 377 9.15 1.22 -0.23
N GLU A 378 10.29 0.55 -0.34
CA GLU A 378 11.56 1.16 -0.69
C GLU A 378 11.56 1.72 -2.12
N TYR A 379 11.13 0.93 -3.10
CA TYR A 379 11.18 1.35 -4.51
C TYR A 379 10.04 2.30 -4.88
N THR A 380 8.89 2.22 -4.19
CA THR A 380 7.91 3.32 -4.20
C THR A 380 8.51 4.60 -3.61
N GLY A 381 9.40 4.46 -2.62
CA GLY A 381 10.15 5.54 -1.99
C GLY A 381 11.10 6.31 -2.92
N LEU A 382 11.46 5.77 -4.08
CA LEU A 382 12.25 6.52 -5.08
C LEU A 382 11.45 7.62 -5.78
N VAL A 383 10.12 7.46 -5.84
CA VAL A 383 9.25 8.30 -6.66
C VAL A 383 8.25 9.08 -5.79
N SER A 384 7.64 8.39 -4.81
CA SER A 384 6.60 8.95 -3.94
C SER A 384 6.98 10.25 -3.23
N PRO A 385 8.22 10.49 -2.73
CA PRO A 385 8.54 11.75 -2.05
C PRO A 385 8.50 12.95 -2.98
N GLY A 386 9.03 12.80 -4.20
CA GLY A 386 9.04 13.87 -5.20
C GLY A 386 7.64 14.23 -5.68
N ILE A 387 6.81 13.21 -5.93
CA ILE A 387 5.41 13.40 -6.30
C ILE A 387 4.62 14.03 -5.14
N LEU A 388 4.83 13.56 -3.91
CA LEU A 388 4.19 14.11 -2.73
C LEU A 388 4.55 15.59 -2.51
N ALA A 389 5.80 15.98 -2.72
CA ALA A 389 6.22 17.39 -2.64
C ALA A 389 5.40 18.28 -3.59
N VAL A 390 5.27 17.86 -4.85
CA VAL A 390 4.45 18.55 -5.86
C VAL A 390 3.01 18.69 -5.39
N PHE A 391 2.45 17.62 -4.82
CA PHE A 391 1.07 17.60 -4.39
C PHE A 391 0.80 18.46 -3.15
N LEU A 392 1.64 18.36 -2.11
CA LEU A 392 1.51 19.17 -0.90
C LEU A 392 1.63 20.66 -1.22
N LEU A 393 2.64 21.04 -1.99
CA LEU A 393 2.81 22.44 -2.41
C LEU A 393 1.71 22.87 -3.39
N GLY A 394 1.23 21.98 -4.25
CA GLY A 394 0.10 22.24 -5.14
C GLY A 394 -1.20 22.56 -4.39
N LEU A 395 -1.52 21.80 -3.34
CA LEU A 395 -2.71 22.01 -2.51
C LEU A 395 -2.59 23.22 -1.58
N PHE A 396 -1.45 23.36 -0.89
CA PHE A 396 -1.34 24.26 0.27
C PHE A 396 -0.50 25.51 0.01
N TRP A 397 0.25 25.57 -1.11
CA TRP A 397 1.10 26.72 -1.42
C TRP A 397 0.75 27.32 -2.78
N LYS A 398 -0.03 28.40 -2.74
CA LYS A 398 -0.51 29.17 -3.89
C LYS A 398 0.59 29.73 -4.81
N LYS A 399 1.82 29.85 -4.31
CA LYS A 399 2.99 30.31 -5.09
C LYS A 399 3.63 29.23 -5.96
N THR A 400 3.28 27.96 -5.76
CA THR A 400 3.87 26.86 -6.53
C THR A 400 3.58 27.03 -8.01
N THR A 401 4.62 27.04 -8.84
CA THR A 401 4.49 27.15 -10.30
C THR A 401 4.65 25.79 -10.96
N SER A 402 4.15 25.64 -12.19
CA SER A 402 4.38 24.42 -12.98
C SER A 402 5.87 24.18 -13.26
N LYS A 403 6.66 25.25 -13.46
CA LYS A 403 8.10 25.16 -13.70
C LYS A 403 8.85 24.64 -12.48
N GLY A 404 8.49 25.15 -11.28
CA GLY A 404 9.01 24.64 -10.02
C GLY A 404 8.66 23.18 -9.80
N ALA A 405 7.40 22.80 -9.98
CA ALA A 405 6.93 21.43 -9.82
C ALA A 405 7.66 20.43 -10.75
N ILE A 406 7.82 20.76 -12.04
CA ILE A 406 8.55 19.92 -13.01
C ILE A 406 10.02 19.79 -12.61
N THR A 407 10.68 20.91 -12.29
CA THR A 407 12.11 20.92 -11.93
C THR A 407 12.35 20.08 -10.68
N GLY A 408 11.53 20.28 -9.64
CA GLY A 408 11.64 19.53 -8.40
C GLY A 408 11.44 18.03 -8.59
N VAL A 409 10.34 17.62 -9.24
CA VAL A 409 10.02 16.19 -9.36
C VAL A 409 11.02 15.44 -10.24
N VAL A 410 11.55 16.08 -11.29
CA VAL A 410 12.61 15.50 -12.14
C VAL A 410 13.92 15.38 -11.37
N LEU A 411 14.32 16.40 -10.62
CA LEU A 411 15.54 16.35 -9.79
C LEU A 411 15.41 15.44 -8.57
N SER A 412 14.19 15.12 -8.14
CA SER A 412 13.96 14.19 -7.03
C SER A 412 14.49 12.78 -7.34
N ILE A 413 14.38 12.31 -8.59
CA ILE A 413 14.80 10.96 -8.97
C ILE A 413 16.32 10.79 -8.86
N PRO A 414 17.18 11.63 -9.49
CA PRO A 414 18.62 11.55 -9.29
C PRO A 414 19.04 11.68 -7.83
N PHE A 415 18.36 12.52 -7.04
CA PHE A 415 18.66 12.68 -5.63
C PHE A 415 18.30 11.44 -4.80
N ALA A 416 17.14 10.84 -5.04
CA ALA A 416 16.73 9.58 -4.40
C ALA A 416 17.70 8.44 -4.77
N LEU A 417 18.06 8.32 -6.05
CA LEU A 417 19.03 7.32 -6.51
C LEU A 417 20.42 7.57 -5.92
N PHE A 418 20.83 8.83 -5.79
CA PHE A 418 22.07 9.20 -5.11
C PHE A 418 22.07 8.71 -3.67
N LEU A 419 21.02 8.98 -2.89
CA LEU A 419 20.92 8.50 -1.51
C LEU A 419 20.89 6.98 -1.41
N LYS A 420 20.24 6.29 -2.36
CA LYS A 420 20.09 4.84 -2.37
C LYS A 420 21.39 4.10 -2.73
N PHE A 421 22.16 4.61 -3.70
CA PHE A 421 23.36 3.92 -4.20
C PHE A 421 24.67 4.42 -3.60
N MET A 422 24.66 5.58 -2.95
CA MET A 422 25.85 6.03 -2.22
C MET A 422 26.03 5.23 -0.92
N PRO A 423 27.28 4.98 -0.50
CA PRO A 423 27.60 4.22 0.71
C PRO A 423 27.38 5.04 1.99
N ILE A 424 26.17 5.56 2.18
CA ILE A 424 25.77 6.43 3.30
C ILE A 424 25.16 5.60 4.44
N ASN A 425 24.87 4.30 4.22
CA ASN A 425 24.21 3.40 5.18
C ASN A 425 22.98 4.03 5.85
N MET A 426 22.17 4.72 5.04
CA MET A 426 20.96 5.39 5.52
C MET A 426 19.73 4.50 5.31
N PRO A 427 18.84 4.33 6.29
CA PRO A 427 17.56 3.66 6.12
C PRO A 427 16.72 4.28 4.99
N PHE A 428 16.05 3.48 4.15
CA PHE A 428 15.32 4.01 3.00
C PHE A 428 14.19 4.97 3.42
N MET A 429 13.59 4.77 4.59
CA MET A 429 12.55 5.66 5.10
C MET A 429 13.11 7.05 5.42
N ASP A 430 14.33 7.14 5.93
CA ASP A 430 15.01 8.43 6.11
C ASP A 430 15.36 9.04 4.74
N GLN A 431 15.84 8.22 3.79
CA GLN A 431 16.11 8.68 2.42
C GLN A 431 14.85 9.29 1.76
N MET A 432 13.69 8.68 1.98
CA MET A 432 12.40 9.19 1.50
C MET A 432 12.09 10.57 2.08
N LEU A 433 12.30 10.76 3.38
CA LEU A 433 12.09 12.06 4.03
C LEU A 433 13.03 13.12 3.45
N TYR A 434 14.32 12.83 3.33
CA TYR A 434 15.28 13.77 2.74
C TYR A 434 14.94 14.09 1.28
N THR A 435 14.48 13.10 0.51
CA THR A 435 14.03 13.31 -0.87
C THR A 435 12.81 14.23 -0.93
N LEU A 436 11.83 14.06 -0.04
CA LEU A 436 10.68 14.96 0.07
C LEU A 436 11.15 16.39 0.36
N LEU A 437 11.97 16.58 1.40
CA LEU A 437 12.44 17.89 1.84
C LEU A 437 13.26 18.59 0.75
N PHE A 438 14.20 17.87 0.13
CA PHE A 438 14.97 18.35 -1.02
C PHE A 438 14.04 18.81 -2.14
N THR A 439 13.05 18.00 -2.49
CA THR A 439 12.12 18.33 -3.57
C THR A 439 11.30 19.57 -3.24
N ILE A 440 10.78 19.68 -2.01
CA ILE A 440 10.05 20.87 -1.53
C ILE A 440 10.91 22.12 -1.68
N VAL A 441 12.18 22.06 -1.25
CA VAL A 441 13.12 23.18 -1.32
C VAL A 441 13.39 23.60 -2.77
N VAL A 442 13.64 22.64 -3.67
CA VAL A 442 13.85 22.92 -5.09
C VAL A 442 12.60 23.54 -5.74
N ILE A 443 11.41 23.00 -5.47
CA ILE A 443 10.15 23.56 -5.98
C ILE A 443 9.95 24.98 -5.43
N ALA A 444 10.24 25.19 -4.16
CA ALA A 444 10.06 26.48 -3.49
C ALA A 444 10.95 27.55 -4.10
N PHE A 445 12.26 27.32 -4.15
CA PHE A 445 13.19 28.29 -4.74
C PHE A 445 12.89 28.55 -6.21
N THR A 446 12.66 27.49 -6.99
CA THR A 446 12.37 27.65 -8.43
C THR A 446 11.08 28.42 -8.65
N SER A 447 10.03 28.16 -7.87
CA SER A 447 8.76 28.88 -8.00
C SER A 447 8.90 30.34 -7.59
N LEU A 448 9.59 30.63 -6.48
CA LEU A 448 9.83 32.01 -6.02
C LEU A 448 10.68 32.81 -7.02
N SER A 449 11.66 32.20 -7.67
CA SER A 449 12.52 32.88 -8.63
C SER A 449 11.92 33.00 -10.04
N THR A 450 10.85 32.26 -10.35
CA THR A 450 10.28 32.22 -11.71
C THR A 450 8.86 32.74 -11.81
N SER A 451 8.14 32.85 -10.69
CA SER A 451 6.79 33.42 -10.68
C SER A 451 6.85 34.92 -10.96
N VAL A 452 6.12 35.36 -12.00
CA VAL A 452 5.97 36.79 -12.33
C VAL A 452 5.00 37.47 -11.34
N ASN A 453 3.99 36.73 -10.88
CA ASN A 453 2.98 37.21 -9.94
C ASN A 453 3.26 36.68 -8.53
N ASP A 454 2.69 37.32 -7.51
CA ASP A 454 2.81 36.85 -6.12
C ASP A 454 2.23 35.44 -5.95
N ASP A 455 1.05 35.19 -6.52
CA ASP A 455 0.38 33.89 -6.56
C ASP A 455 0.36 33.35 -7.99
N ASP A 456 0.56 32.04 -8.14
CA ASP A 456 0.38 31.39 -9.44
C ASP A 456 -1.10 31.50 -9.84
N PRO A 457 -1.43 31.86 -11.10
CA PRO A 457 -2.83 32.01 -11.52
C PRO A 457 -3.69 30.75 -11.38
N LYS A 458 -3.06 29.57 -11.33
CA LYS A 458 -3.73 28.29 -11.07
C LYS A 458 -3.64 27.85 -9.59
N GLY A 459 -3.10 28.71 -8.73
CA GLY A 459 -2.99 28.50 -7.29
C GLY A 459 -4.37 28.26 -6.65
N ILE A 460 -4.43 27.29 -5.74
CA ILE A 460 -5.65 26.99 -5.01
C ILE A 460 -5.80 28.00 -3.87
N THR A 461 -6.91 28.73 -3.87
CA THR A 461 -7.31 29.59 -2.76
C THR A 461 -8.03 28.77 -1.71
N LEU A 462 -7.49 28.79 -0.48
CA LEU A 462 -8.04 28.07 0.67
C LEU A 462 -8.80 29.03 1.58
N THR A 463 -9.94 28.58 2.09
CA THR A 463 -10.74 29.31 3.09
C THR A 463 -10.84 28.47 4.36
N SER A 464 -10.87 29.12 5.53
CA SER A 464 -10.92 28.42 6.82
C SER A 464 -12.19 27.55 6.97
N SER A 465 -13.30 27.97 6.37
CA SER A 465 -14.58 27.25 6.36
C SER A 465 -14.50 25.90 5.65
N MET A 466 -13.54 25.71 4.73
CA MET A 466 -13.36 24.47 3.96
C MET A 466 -13.01 23.28 4.85
N PHE A 467 -12.33 23.50 5.98
CA PHE A 467 -11.80 22.44 6.84
C PHE A 467 -12.66 22.17 8.09
N VAL A 468 -13.87 22.75 8.13
CA VAL A 468 -14.79 22.52 9.24
C VAL A 468 -15.35 21.10 9.16
N THR A 469 -15.16 20.34 10.23
CA THR A 469 -15.61 18.96 10.39
C THR A 469 -16.72 18.87 11.45
N THR A 470 -17.58 17.86 11.31
CA THR A 470 -18.66 17.63 12.29
C THR A 470 -18.12 17.23 13.67
N LYS A 471 -18.88 17.49 14.73
CA LYS A 471 -18.52 17.06 16.10
C LYS A 471 -18.27 15.55 16.17
N GLY A 472 -19.09 14.75 15.50
CA GLY A 472 -18.93 13.30 15.45
C GLY A 472 -17.59 12.87 14.82
N PHE A 473 -17.16 13.54 13.75
CA PHE A 473 -15.84 13.30 13.17
C PHE A 473 -14.72 13.62 14.16
N ASN A 474 -14.79 14.76 14.85
CA ASN A 474 -13.75 15.19 15.78
C ASN A 474 -13.63 14.23 16.99
N ILE A 475 -14.76 13.81 17.57
CA ILE A 475 -14.77 12.89 18.72
C ILE A 475 -14.12 11.55 18.35
N ALA A 476 -14.49 10.96 17.22
CA ALA A 476 -13.91 9.68 16.81
C ALA A 476 -12.46 9.82 16.35
N ALA A 477 -12.05 10.96 15.77
CA ALA A 477 -10.65 11.25 15.48
C ALA A 477 -9.79 11.31 16.77
N TYR A 478 -10.30 11.94 17.84
CA TYR A 478 -9.64 11.95 19.14
C TYR A 478 -9.56 10.56 19.75
N ALA A 479 -10.64 9.77 19.68
CA ALA A 479 -10.64 8.39 20.18
C ALA A 479 -9.56 7.53 19.49
N ILE A 480 -9.46 7.58 18.16
CA ILE A 480 -8.43 6.87 17.40
C ILE A 480 -7.02 7.32 17.81
N THR A 481 -6.82 8.63 17.97
CA THR A 481 -5.53 9.19 18.37
C THR A 481 -5.13 8.75 19.78
N ILE A 482 -6.08 8.70 20.72
CA ILE A 482 -5.85 8.23 22.09
C ILE A 482 -5.50 6.74 22.08
N ILE A 483 -6.24 5.92 21.32
CA ILE A 483 -5.96 4.47 21.20
C ILE A 483 -4.53 4.26 20.67
N LEU A 484 -4.13 5.00 19.64
CA LEU A 484 -2.77 4.92 19.10
C LEU A 484 -1.71 5.35 20.10
N ALA A 485 -1.92 6.47 20.81
CA ALA A 485 -1.00 6.91 21.85
C ALA A 485 -0.82 5.84 22.93
N VAL A 486 -1.91 5.19 23.36
CA VAL A 486 -1.86 4.08 24.33
C VAL A 486 -1.11 2.88 23.75
N LEU A 487 -1.41 2.45 22.51
CA LEU A 487 -0.74 1.32 21.87
C LEU A 487 0.77 1.54 21.75
N TYR A 488 1.20 2.69 21.22
CA TYR A 488 2.63 3.01 21.11
C TYR A 488 3.31 3.20 22.47
N THR A 489 2.58 3.56 23.54
CA THR A 489 3.16 3.66 24.89
C THR A 489 3.30 2.29 25.55
N ILE A 490 2.35 1.38 25.34
CA ILE A 490 2.38 0.02 25.90
C ILE A 490 3.52 -0.79 25.28
N PHE A 491 3.76 -0.63 23.98
CA PHE A 491 4.74 -1.40 23.21
C PHE A 491 6.00 -0.59 22.84
N TRP A 492 6.24 0.53 23.54
CA TRP A 492 7.41 1.38 23.28
C TRP A 492 8.71 0.63 23.58
#